data_AF-A0A923ZMK0-F1
#
_entry.id   AF-A0A923ZMK0-F1
#
_cell.length_a   1.000
_cell.length_b   1.000
_cell.length_c   1.000
_cell.angle_alpha   90.00
_cell.angle_beta   90.00
_cell.angle_gamma   90.00
#
_symmetry.space_group_name_H-M   'P 1'
#
loop_
_entity.id
_entity.type
_entity.pdbx_description
1 polymer ?
#
loop_
_entity_poly.entity_id
_entity_poly.type
_entity_poly.pdbx_seq_one_letter_code
_entity_poly.pdbx_strand_id
1 'polypeptide(L)'
;NFTWWINRKDRKGNNIFEGGFLGLDNIGVFNRSHNLSDEMQLEQADGTSWMGMYALNMMDMALEIAKHDIAFEDMATKFFEHFVLISEALNSHSLWNEADKFYYDSLRIAGSEPMPMRIQSIVGLTSLFAVSIMDREVFERLPDFKKRVDWFENYRKKNNLFWPNEEHGDGEEILISLVKKDRLIHLLHRMLNEDEFLSAGGIRALSKYHAANPYSVTIDGTKYEIQYDPGDSTSNLFGGNSNWRGPVWIPINYLIIRSVKKYGEFYGDNLKVECPVGSGNMLNLVEVSKVLTERIVSLLAINDKGERKLNGDQNWFYKKPGNENLVLFYEYFHGDTGRGLGASHQTGWTSLVADLIGGCEVKKDEWKEGTGHEIFIDEDEEE
;
A
#
# COMPACT_ATOMS: atom_id res chain seq x y z
N ASN A 1 -15.35 -14.06 -5.80
CA ASN A 1 -14.95 -13.41 -4.53
C ASN A 1 -15.37 -11.94 -4.52
N PHE A 2 -14.99 -11.12 -5.51
CA PHE A 2 -15.41 -9.71 -5.63
C PHE A 2 -16.90 -9.42 -5.34
N THR A 3 -17.84 -10.12 -6.00
CA THR A 3 -19.29 -9.97 -5.76
C THR A 3 -19.70 -10.27 -4.32
N TRP A 4 -19.00 -11.17 -3.62
CA TRP A 4 -19.27 -11.45 -2.21
C TRP A 4 -18.91 -10.25 -1.34
N TRP A 5 -17.78 -9.58 -1.60
CA TRP A 5 -17.40 -8.37 -0.89
C TRP A 5 -18.42 -7.25 -1.09
N ILE A 6 -18.80 -6.96 -2.33
CA ILE A 6 -19.84 -5.97 -2.62
C ILE A 6 -21.16 -6.30 -1.90
N ASN A 7 -21.56 -7.57 -1.88
CA ASN A 7 -22.86 -7.93 -1.30
C ASN A 7 -22.86 -8.10 0.22
N ARG A 8 -21.71 -8.39 0.84
CA ARG A 8 -21.64 -8.77 2.27
C ARG A 8 -20.85 -7.80 3.13
N LYS A 9 -20.01 -6.96 2.53
CA LYS A 9 -19.08 -6.07 3.21
C LYS A 9 -19.29 -4.59 2.90
N ASP A 10 -20.23 -4.27 2.03
CA ASP A 10 -20.82 -2.94 1.87
C ASP A 10 -22.26 -2.97 2.40
N ARG A 11 -22.43 -2.76 3.71
CA ARG A 11 -23.75 -2.91 4.37
C ARG A 11 -24.78 -1.88 3.90
N LYS A 12 -24.34 -0.71 3.44
CA LYS A 12 -25.19 0.41 3.05
C LYS A 12 -25.35 0.57 1.54
N GLY A 13 -24.64 -0.22 0.73
CA GLY A 13 -24.61 -0.05 -0.72
C GLY A 13 -23.94 1.25 -1.15
N ASN A 14 -23.05 1.80 -0.32
CA ASN A 14 -22.38 3.08 -0.55
C ASN A 14 -20.91 2.91 -0.96
N ASN A 15 -20.48 1.69 -1.26
CA ASN A 15 -19.12 1.31 -1.65
C ASN A 15 -18.05 1.63 -0.59
N ILE A 16 -18.44 1.74 0.67
CA ILE A 16 -17.53 1.76 1.81
C ILE A 16 -17.53 0.37 2.43
N PHE A 17 -16.36 -0.26 2.50
CA PHE A 17 -16.25 -1.64 2.92
C PHE A 17 -15.86 -1.75 4.39
N GLU A 18 -16.50 -2.68 5.08
CA GLU A 18 -16.48 -2.75 6.53
C GLU A 18 -16.44 -4.20 7.02
N GLY A 19 -15.73 -4.39 8.13
CA GLY A 19 -15.69 -5.61 8.90
C GLY A 19 -14.95 -6.75 8.23
N GLY A 20 -14.34 -7.60 9.03
CA GLY A 20 -13.57 -8.75 8.58
C GLY A 20 -12.09 -8.61 8.91
N PHE A 21 -11.45 -9.77 9.02
CA PHE A 21 -10.03 -9.85 9.31
C PHE A 21 -9.24 -9.51 8.05
N LEU A 22 -8.70 -8.29 7.98
CA LEU A 22 -7.86 -7.81 6.88
C LEU A 22 -6.36 -8.12 7.09
N GLY A 23 -6.03 -8.98 8.05
CA GLY A 23 -4.64 -9.36 8.37
C GLY A 23 -3.83 -8.30 9.13
N LEU A 24 -4.49 -7.25 9.65
CA LEU A 24 -3.88 -6.17 10.44
C LEU A 24 -4.46 -6.18 11.86
N ASP A 25 -4.08 -7.17 12.66
CA ASP A 25 -4.74 -7.57 13.91
C ASP A 25 -4.92 -6.42 14.90
N ASN A 26 -3.81 -5.87 15.41
CA ASN A 26 -3.80 -4.87 16.47
C ASN A 26 -3.59 -3.43 15.97
N ILE A 27 -3.82 -3.15 14.67
CA ILE A 27 -3.57 -1.82 14.06
C ILE A 27 -4.51 -0.72 14.56
N GLY A 28 -5.70 -1.09 15.05
CA GLY A 28 -6.68 -0.18 15.62
C GLY A 28 -6.58 -0.04 17.14
N VAL A 29 -7.31 0.93 17.71
CA VAL A 29 -7.46 1.11 19.17
C VAL A 29 -8.34 0.03 19.82
N PHE A 30 -9.18 -0.66 19.04
CA PHE A 30 -9.97 -1.83 19.43
C PHE A 30 -9.98 -2.87 18.31
N ASN A 31 -10.52 -4.06 18.60
CA ASN A 31 -10.68 -5.11 17.60
C ASN A 31 -11.71 -4.70 16.54
N ARG A 32 -11.22 -4.36 15.33
CA ARG A 32 -12.04 -3.92 14.19
C ARG A 32 -12.99 -5.00 13.63
N SER A 33 -12.81 -6.26 14.03
CA SER A 33 -13.70 -7.37 13.64
C SER A 33 -14.93 -7.50 14.55
N HIS A 34 -14.96 -6.81 15.69
CA HIS A 34 -16.10 -6.84 16.60
C HIS A 34 -16.97 -5.60 16.41
N ASN A 35 -18.29 -5.79 16.44
CA ASN A 35 -19.22 -4.68 16.55
C ASN A 35 -19.16 -4.14 17.98
N LEU A 36 -18.90 -2.85 18.13
CA LEU A 36 -18.90 -2.18 19.44
C LEU A 36 -20.33 -2.08 20.00
N SER A 37 -21.29 -1.73 19.14
CA SER A 37 -22.74 -1.76 19.41
C SER A 37 -23.51 -1.78 18.08
N ASP A 38 -24.83 -2.04 18.12
CA ASP A 38 -25.68 -2.07 16.92
C ASP A 38 -25.83 -0.69 16.23
N GLU A 39 -25.58 0.39 16.99
CA GLU A 39 -25.68 1.78 16.53
C GLU A 39 -24.36 2.34 16.00
N MET A 40 -23.27 1.57 16.12
CA MET A 40 -21.92 1.96 15.73
C MET A 40 -21.43 1.16 14.52
N GLN A 41 -20.75 1.86 13.62
CA GLN A 41 -20.25 1.25 12.39
C GLN A 41 -18.88 1.86 12.05
N LEU A 42 -17.88 1.00 11.88
CA LEU A 42 -16.53 1.42 11.50
C LEU A 42 -16.40 1.33 9.97
N GLU A 43 -16.34 2.49 9.33
CA GLU A 43 -16.00 2.64 7.92
C GLU A 43 -14.48 2.52 7.77
N GLN A 44 -14.01 1.52 7.02
CA GLN A 44 -12.59 1.19 6.96
C GLN A 44 -11.93 1.71 5.68
N ALA A 45 -10.87 2.52 5.83
CA ALA A 45 -10.13 3.07 4.71
C ALA A 45 -9.32 1.98 3.98
N ASP A 46 -8.76 1.02 4.70
CA ASP A 46 -8.03 -0.11 4.12
C ASP A 46 -8.94 -1.07 3.37
N GLY A 47 -10.06 -1.48 3.97
CA GLY A 47 -11.06 -2.32 3.30
C GLY A 47 -11.54 -1.71 1.97
N THR A 48 -11.80 -0.41 1.98
CA THR A 48 -12.23 0.34 0.77
C THR A 48 -11.10 0.43 -0.26
N SER A 49 -9.86 0.69 0.18
CA SER A 49 -8.70 0.75 -0.71
C SER A 49 -8.38 -0.60 -1.37
N TRP A 50 -8.48 -1.70 -0.61
CA TRP A 50 -8.31 -3.05 -1.14
C TRP A 50 -9.33 -3.39 -2.22
N MET A 51 -10.58 -2.98 -2.04
CA MET A 51 -11.63 -3.19 -3.04
C MET A 51 -11.42 -2.32 -4.28
N GLY A 52 -10.90 -1.11 -4.13
CA GLY A 52 -10.45 -0.27 -5.25
C GLY A 52 -9.35 -0.94 -6.06
N MET A 53 -8.32 -1.46 -5.39
CA MET A 53 -7.22 -2.20 -6.04
C MET A 53 -7.75 -3.48 -6.70
N TYR A 54 -8.63 -4.23 -6.04
CA TYR A 54 -9.24 -5.43 -6.61
C TYR A 54 -9.98 -5.08 -7.91
N ALA A 55 -10.85 -4.07 -7.89
CA ALA A 55 -11.60 -3.64 -9.06
C ALA A 55 -10.65 -3.29 -10.22
N LEU A 56 -9.61 -2.51 -9.94
CA LEU A 56 -8.65 -2.08 -10.95
C LEU A 56 -7.85 -3.26 -11.53
N ASN A 57 -7.34 -4.17 -10.70
CA ASN A 57 -6.63 -5.37 -11.17
C ASN A 57 -7.54 -6.27 -12.02
N MET A 58 -8.83 -6.40 -11.66
CA MET A 58 -9.78 -7.18 -12.45
C MET A 58 -10.13 -6.50 -13.77
N MET A 59 -10.15 -5.17 -13.80
CA MET A 59 -10.27 -4.40 -15.04
C MET A 59 -9.05 -4.66 -15.93
N ASP A 60 -7.82 -4.53 -15.41
CA ASP A 60 -6.59 -4.77 -16.17
C ASP A 60 -6.56 -6.19 -16.77
N MET A 61 -6.90 -7.21 -15.96
CA MET A 61 -7.00 -8.60 -16.45
C MET A 61 -8.09 -8.75 -17.53
N ALA A 62 -9.24 -8.11 -17.37
CA ALA A 62 -10.33 -8.18 -18.35
C ALA A 62 -9.95 -7.48 -19.66
N LEU A 63 -9.27 -6.33 -19.60
CA LEU A 63 -8.76 -5.61 -20.76
C LEU A 63 -7.73 -6.45 -21.52
N GLU A 64 -6.82 -7.13 -20.81
CA GLU A 64 -5.83 -8.00 -21.44
C GLU A 64 -6.49 -9.20 -22.15
N ILE A 65 -7.46 -9.85 -21.53
CA ILE A 65 -8.23 -10.94 -22.16
C ILE A 65 -9.04 -10.41 -23.35
N ALA A 66 -9.62 -9.20 -23.24
CA ALA A 66 -10.45 -8.60 -24.28
C ALA A 66 -9.69 -8.32 -25.59
N LYS A 67 -8.35 -8.20 -25.54
CA LYS A 67 -7.50 -8.14 -26.74
C LYS A 67 -7.61 -9.41 -27.61
N HIS A 68 -8.04 -10.54 -27.03
CA HIS A 68 -8.18 -11.82 -27.70
C HIS A 68 -9.63 -12.32 -27.75
N ASP A 69 -10.46 -11.97 -26.75
CA ASP A 69 -11.87 -12.32 -26.67
C ASP A 69 -12.72 -11.10 -26.24
N ILE A 70 -13.32 -10.43 -27.23
CA ILE A 70 -14.13 -9.22 -27.04
C ILE A 70 -15.29 -9.39 -26.05
N ALA A 71 -15.73 -10.62 -25.75
CA ALA A 71 -16.77 -10.85 -24.74
C ALA A 71 -16.37 -10.37 -23.33
N PHE A 72 -15.07 -10.19 -23.06
CA PHE A 72 -14.56 -9.67 -21.79
C PHE A 72 -14.58 -8.14 -21.68
N GLU A 73 -14.91 -7.41 -22.74
CA GLU A 73 -14.97 -5.94 -22.74
C GLU A 73 -16.05 -5.40 -21.79
N ASP A 74 -17.20 -6.08 -21.70
CA ASP A 74 -18.25 -5.77 -20.72
C ASP A 74 -17.78 -6.02 -19.28
N MET A 75 -16.89 -6.98 -19.05
CA MET A 75 -16.30 -7.22 -17.72
C MET A 75 -15.31 -6.11 -17.34
N ALA A 76 -14.48 -5.65 -18.27
CA ALA A 76 -13.61 -4.50 -18.06
C ALA A 76 -14.43 -3.25 -17.68
N THR A 77 -15.49 -2.98 -18.43
CA THR A 77 -16.43 -1.88 -18.13
C THR A 77 -17.00 -2.00 -16.71
N LYS A 78 -17.52 -3.19 -16.34
CA LYS A 78 -18.10 -3.41 -15.02
C LYS A 78 -17.11 -3.10 -13.89
N PHE A 79 -15.86 -3.56 -14.02
CA PHE A 79 -14.86 -3.33 -12.99
C PHE A 79 -14.41 -1.87 -12.94
N PHE A 80 -14.31 -1.21 -14.09
CA PHE A 80 -14.08 0.23 -14.17
C PHE A 80 -15.18 1.03 -13.46
N GLU A 81 -16.46 0.73 -13.72
CA GLU A 81 -17.58 1.40 -13.06
C GLU A 81 -17.54 1.22 -11.55
N HIS A 82 -17.26 0.00 -11.06
CA HIS A 82 -17.07 -0.24 -9.64
C HIS A 82 -15.89 0.54 -9.08
N PHE A 83 -14.75 0.58 -9.77
CA PHE A 83 -13.59 1.36 -9.34
C PHE A 83 -13.95 2.85 -9.16
N VAL A 84 -14.66 3.46 -10.11
CA VAL A 84 -15.11 4.86 -10.02
C VAL A 84 -15.99 5.09 -8.78
N LEU A 85 -16.94 4.19 -8.51
CA LEU A 85 -17.84 4.30 -7.36
C LEU A 85 -17.11 4.12 -6.02
N ILE A 86 -16.17 3.19 -5.94
CA ILE A 86 -15.32 2.97 -4.77
C ILE A 86 -14.41 4.18 -4.54
N SER A 87 -13.87 4.75 -5.62
CA SER A 87 -13.05 5.96 -5.55
C SER A 87 -13.85 7.15 -5.01
N GLU A 88 -15.10 7.32 -5.44
CA GLU A 88 -15.99 8.34 -4.88
C GLU A 88 -16.22 8.12 -3.38
N ALA A 89 -16.49 6.88 -2.98
CA ALA A 89 -16.73 6.50 -1.60
C ALA A 89 -15.53 6.86 -0.72
N LEU A 90 -14.31 6.46 -1.11
CA LEU A 90 -13.10 6.79 -0.36
C LEU A 90 -12.84 8.30 -0.27
N ASN A 91 -13.04 9.02 -1.38
CA ASN A 91 -12.56 10.41 -1.50
C ASN A 91 -13.55 11.49 -1.07
N SER A 92 -14.85 11.20 -1.15
CA SER A 92 -15.93 12.17 -0.89
C SER A 92 -16.59 11.99 0.48
N HIS A 93 -16.27 10.89 1.18
CA HIS A 93 -16.78 10.62 2.52
C HIS A 93 -15.75 10.99 3.60
N SER A 94 -16.06 10.72 4.86
CA SER A 94 -15.26 11.10 6.04
C SER A 94 -13.94 10.34 6.21
N LEU A 95 -13.53 9.55 5.21
CA LEU A 95 -12.28 8.78 5.26
C LEU A 95 -11.06 9.66 4.97
N TRP A 96 -11.18 10.68 4.10
CA TRP A 96 -10.13 11.69 3.94
C TRP A 96 -10.30 12.81 4.97
N ASN A 97 -9.25 13.07 5.75
CA ASN A 97 -9.22 14.17 6.69
C ASN A 97 -8.51 15.38 6.09
N GLU A 98 -9.25 16.47 5.89
CA GLU A 98 -8.71 17.69 5.26
C GLU A 98 -7.69 18.43 6.13
N ALA A 99 -7.81 18.37 7.45
CA ALA A 99 -6.87 19.04 8.36
C ALA A 99 -5.52 18.33 8.40
N ASP A 100 -5.55 16.99 8.45
CA ASP A 100 -4.36 16.17 8.53
C ASP A 100 -3.82 15.76 7.17
N LYS A 101 -4.57 15.98 6.08
CA LYS A 101 -4.23 15.54 4.72
C LYS A 101 -3.87 14.05 4.67
N PHE A 102 -4.72 13.23 5.28
CA PHE A 102 -4.49 11.77 5.40
C PHE A 102 -5.80 10.99 5.49
N TYR A 103 -5.76 9.71 5.11
CA TYR A 103 -6.90 8.82 5.21
C TYR A 103 -6.97 8.10 6.57
N TYR A 104 -8.15 8.07 7.17
CA TYR A 104 -8.41 7.39 8.43
C TYR A 104 -9.64 6.48 8.32
N ASP A 105 -9.71 5.44 9.15
CA ASP A 105 -10.97 4.78 9.46
C ASP A 105 -11.92 5.80 10.10
N SER A 106 -13.23 5.66 9.88
CA SER A 106 -14.25 6.59 10.36
C SER A 106 -15.32 5.84 11.16
N LEU A 107 -15.49 6.19 12.44
CA LEU A 107 -16.55 5.63 13.28
C LEU A 107 -17.83 6.44 13.08
N ARG A 108 -18.86 5.77 12.57
CA ARG A 108 -20.23 6.28 12.47
C ARG A 108 -21.01 5.88 13.70
N ILE A 109 -21.62 6.85 14.35
CA ILE A 109 -22.56 6.65 15.45
C ILE A 109 -23.90 7.25 15.01
N ALA A 110 -25.00 6.52 15.17
CA ALA A 110 -26.32 6.99 14.79
C ALA A 110 -26.61 8.40 15.38
N GLY A 111 -27.03 9.34 14.52
CA GLY A 111 -27.36 10.71 14.92
C GLY A 111 -26.17 11.62 15.26
N SER A 112 -24.93 11.16 15.06
CA SER A 112 -23.71 11.95 15.28
C SER A 112 -22.92 12.17 13.99
N GLU A 113 -22.10 13.21 13.96
CA GLU A 113 -21.11 13.39 12.90
C GLU A 113 -20.09 12.23 12.90
N PRO A 114 -19.59 11.82 11.72
CA PRO A 114 -18.52 10.84 11.64
C PRO A 114 -17.31 11.24 12.47
N MET A 115 -16.80 10.30 13.24
CA MET A 115 -15.61 10.49 14.05
C MET A 115 -14.39 9.82 13.37
N PRO A 116 -13.44 10.59 12.82
CA PRO A 116 -12.23 10.00 12.26
C PRO A 116 -11.37 9.37 13.37
N MET A 117 -10.96 8.12 13.17
CA MET A 117 -9.98 7.46 14.02
C MET A 117 -8.59 7.94 13.60
N ARG A 118 -8.09 9.02 14.24
CA ARG A 118 -6.84 9.73 13.88
C ARG A 118 -5.58 8.93 14.25
N ILE A 119 -5.50 7.72 13.70
CA ILE A 119 -4.40 6.77 13.81
C ILE A 119 -3.65 6.81 12.50
N GLN A 120 -2.47 7.44 12.49
CA GLN A 120 -1.60 7.52 11.33
C GLN A 120 -0.90 6.17 11.14
N SER A 121 -1.59 5.25 10.49
CA SER A 121 -1.13 3.90 10.23
C SER A 121 -1.09 3.59 8.74
N ILE A 122 -0.54 2.41 8.43
CA ILE A 122 -0.48 1.86 7.08
C ILE A 122 -1.87 1.75 6.42
N VAL A 123 -2.95 1.71 7.22
CA VAL A 123 -4.34 1.75 6.76
C VAL A 123 -4.57 2.91 5.80
N GLY A 124 -4.13 4.12 6.15
CA GLY A 124 -4.30 5.29 5.29
C GLY A 124 -3.44 5.24 4.01
N LEU A 125 -2.29 4.58 4.08
CA LEU A 125 -1.36 4.41 2.96
C LEU A 125 -1.78 3.30 1.98
N THR A 126 -2.68 2.38 2.37
CA THR A 126 -3.20 1.35 1.45
C THR A 126 -3.94 1.94 0.24
N SER A 127 -4.42 3.18 0.35
CA SER A 127 -5.04 3.93 -0.74
C SER A 127 -4.11 4.09 -1.96
N LEU A 128 -2.79 4.04 -1.75
CA LEU A 128 -1.79 4.12 -2.81
C LEU A 128 -1.82 2.91 -3.77
N PHE A 129 -2.36 1.76 -3.34
CA PHE A 129 -2.21 0.50 -4.07
C PHE A 129 -3.03 0.40 -5.36
N ALA A 130 -4.13 1.14 -5.43
CA ALA A 130 -5.02 1.16 -6.57
C ALA A 130 -4.55 2.21 -7.60
N VAL A 131 -3.62 1.79 -8.45
CA VAL A 131 -3.06 2.57 -9.57
C VAL A 131 -2.83 1.66 -10.77
N SER A 132 -3.26 2.10 -11.95
CA SER A 132 -3.03 1.44 -13.23
C SER A 132 -2.66 2.47 -14.29
N ILE A 133 -1.87 2.05 -15.27
CA ILE A 133 -1.51 2.84 -16.46
C ILE A 133 -2.04 2.05 -17.64
N MET A 134 -2.83 2.71 -18.48
CA MET A 134 -3.37 2.15 -19.70
C MET A 134 -2.84 2.89 -20.92
N ASP A 135 -2.40 2.14 -21.92
CA ASP A 135 -2.05 2.70 -23.22
C ASP A 135 -3.30 3.03 -24.03
N ARG A 136 -3.23 4.09 -24.85
CA ARG A 136 -4.32 4.47 -25.75
C ARG A 136 -4.69 3.38 -26.73
N GLU A 137 -3.75 2.51 -27.08
CA GLU A 137 -3.99 1.36 -27.94
C GLU A 137 -5.13 0.48 -27.38
N VAL A 138 -5.28 0.39 -26.05
CA VAL A 138 -6.41 -0.30 -25.42
C VAL A 138 -7.74 0.28 -25.90
N PHE A 139 -7.87 1.62 -25.94
CA PHE A 139 -9.08 2.30 -26.38
C PHE A 139 -9.30 2.24 -27.91
N GLU A 140 -8.25 2.00 -28.69
CA GLU A 140 -8.36 1.79 -30.14
C GLU A 140 -8.83 0.37 -30.47
N ARG A 141 -8.34 -0.62 -29.73
CA ARG A 141 -8.72 -2.03 -29.88
C ARG A 141 -10.07 -2.38 -29.24
N LEU A 142 -10.48 -1.64 -28.20
CA LEU A 142 -11.70 -1.86 -27.41
C LEU A 142 -12.64 -0.63 -27.47
N PRO A 143 -13.31 -0.41 -28.61
CA PRO A 143 -14.10 0.80 -28.85
C PRO A 143 -15.39 0.87 -28.00
N ASP A 144 -15.96 -0.26 -27.60
CA ASP A 144 -17.17 -0.27 -26.76
C ASP A 144 -16.84 0.08 -25.31
N PHE A 145 -15.69 -0.37 -24.80
CA PHE A 145 -15.14 0.05 -23.51
C PHE A 145 -14.90 1.55 -23.52
N LYS A 146 -14.19 2.08 -24.53
CA LYS A 146 -13.96 3.51 -24.70
C LYS A 146 -15.26 4.30 -24.66
N LYS A 147 -16.23 3.91 -25.48
CA LYS A 147 -17.54 4.57 -25.57
C LYS A 147 -18.26 4.60 -24.22
N ARG A 148 -18.17 3.53 -23.42
CA ARG A 148 -18.80 3.46 -22.09
C ARG A 148 -18.06 4.30 -21.06
N VAL A 149 -16.72 4.31 -21.08
CA VAL A 149 -15.89 5.21 -20.26
C VAL A 149 -16.24 6.66 -20.56
N ASP A 150 -16.22 7.06 -21.83
CA ASP A 150 -16.54 8.43 -22.29
C ASP A 150 -17.97 8.82 -21.86
N TRP A 151 -18.94 7.91 -22.03
CA TRP A 151 -20.31 8.16 -21.61
C TRP A 151 -20.42 8.35 -20.09
N PHE A 152 -19.76 7.50 -19.30
CA PHE A 152 -19.84 7.53 -17.85
C PHE A 152 -19.15 8.77 -17.28
N GLU A 153 -17.99 9.12 -17.82
CA GLU A 153 -17.28 10.36 -17.48
C GLU A 153 -18.18 11.58 -17.74
N ASN A 154 -18.71 11.69 -18.95
CA ASN A 154 -19.59 12.80 -19.32
C ASN A 154 -20.85 12.87 -18.45
N TYR A 155 -21.45 11.71 -18.16
CA TYR A 155 -22.59 11.63 -17.24
C TYR A 155 -22.22 12.17 -15.86
N ARG A 156 -21.10 11.73 -15.28
CA ARG A 156 -20.69 12.14 -13.94
C ARG A 156 -20.34 13.63 -13.89
N LYS A 157 -19.53 14.13 -14.84
CA LYS A 157 -19.18 15.56 -14.96
C LYS A 157 -20.42 16.43 -15.10
N LYS A 158 -21.35 16.07 -15.99
CA LYS A 158 -22.60 16.82 -16.21
C LYS A 158 -23.49 16.90 -14.97
N ASN A 159 -23.44 15.87 -14.12
CA ASN A 159 -24.23 15.79 -12.88
C ASN A 159 -23.43 16.23 -11.63
N ASN A 160 -22.24 16.80 -11.79
CA ASN A 160 -21.36 17.20 -10.68
C ASN A 160 -21.07 16.06 -9.69
N LEU A 161 -20.92 14.84 -10.20
CA LEU A 161 -20.52 13.65 -9.45
C LEU A 161 -19.00 13.49 -9.47
N PHE A 162 -18.45 12.79 -8.48
CA PHE A 162 -17.01 12.57 -8.38
C PHE A 162 -16.45 11.82 -9.61
N TRP A 163 -15.28 12.23 -10.10
CA TRP A 163 -14.45 11.48 -11.05
C TRP A 163 -13.11 11.12 -10.37
N PRO A 164 -12.61 9.87 -10.50
CA PRO A 164 -11.32 9.46 -9.94
C PRO A 164 -10.16 10.25 -10.53
N ASN A 165 -8.95 9.98 -10.02
CA ASN A 165 -7.76 10.54 -10.62
C ASN A 165 -7.58 9.92 -12.01
N GLU A 166 -7.55 10.78 -13.02
CA GLU A 166 -7.24 10.46 -14.40
C GLU A 166 -6.25 11.51 -14.87
N GLU A 167 -5.05 11.06 -15.23
CA GLU A 167 -3.98 11.92 -15.70
C GLU A 167 -3.54 11.42 -17.07
N HIS A 168 -3.24 12.34 -17.98
CA HIS A 168 -2.74 12.03 -19.32
C HIS A 168 -1.24 12.34 -19.37
N GLY A 169 -0.45 11.36 -19.78
CA GLY A 169 1.00 11.53 -19.96
C GLY A 169 1.34 12.35 -21.20
N ASP A 170 2.63 12.66 -21.36
CA ASP A 170 3.15 13.26 -22.60
C ASP A 170 3.11 12.26 -23.79
N GLY A 171 3.05 10.97 -23.48
CA GLY A 171 2.78 9.89 -24.42
C GLY A 171 1.28 9.62 -24.62
N GLU A 172 0.97 8.42 -25.09
CA GLU A 172 -0.41 7.95 -25.28
C GLU A 172 -0.91 7.17 -24.04
N GLU A 173 -0.39 7.48 -22.86
CA GLU A 173 -0.69 6.78 -21.60
C GLU A 173 -1.70 7.54 -20.75
N ILE A 174 -2.59 6.79 -20.09
CA ILE A 174 -3.55 7.32 -19.12
C ILE A 174 -3.33 6.61 -17.78
N LEU A 175 -3.05 7.39 -16.74
CA LEU A 175 -3.02 6.88 -15.37
C LEU A 175 -4.39 7.01 -14.74
N ILE A 176 -4.85 5.91 -14.15
CA ILE A 176 -6.06 5.88 -13.32
C ILE A 176 -5.68 5.44 -11.91
N SER A 177 -6.05 6.23 -10.91
CA SER A 177 -5.77 5.93 -9.51
C SER A 177 -6.84 6.37 -8.53
N LEU A 178 -6.86 5.68 -7.38
CA LEU A 178 -7.80 5.96 -6.29
C LEU A 178 -7.49 7.28 -5.58
N VAL A 179 -6.21 7.66 -5.56
CA VAL A 179 -5.72 8.88 -4.93
C VAL A 179 -5.42 9.93 -6.00
N LYS A 180 -5.94 11.14 -5.80
CA LYS A 180 -5.62 12.30 -6.65
C LYS A 180 -4.19 12.78 -6.46
N LYS A 181 -3.59 13.37 -7.50
CA LYS A 181 -2.19 13.83 -7.48
C LYS A 181 -1.83 14.72 -6.27
N ASP A 182 -2.70 15.65 -5.89
CA ASP A 182 -2.52 16.52 -4.74
C ASP A 182 -2.47 15.74 -3.41
N ARG A 183 -3.40 14.79 -3.23
CA ARG A 183 -3.45 13.91 -2.05
C ARG A 183 -2.25 12.95 -2.03
N LEU A 184 -1.83 12.45 -3.19
CA LEU A 184 -0.65 11.59 -3.34
C LEU A 184 0.60 12.30 -2.79
N ILE A 185 0.81 13.57 -3.14
CA ILE A 185 1.95 14.35 -2.63
C ILE A 185 1.94 14.43 -1.09
N HIS A 186 0.77 14.67 -0.49
CA HIS A 186 0.65 14.71 0.97
C HIS A 186 0.93 13.34 1.63
N LEU A 187 0.42 12.25 1.03
CA LEU A 187 0.70 10.90 1.53
C LEU A 187 2.18 10.55 1.41
N LEU A 188 2.83 10.87 0.29
CA LEU A 188 4.26 10.63 0.07
C LEU A 188 5.12 11.43 1.04
N HIS A 189 4.81 12.71 1.25
CA HIS A 189 5.52 13.53 2.24
C HIS A 189 5.46 12.89 3.63
N ARG A 190 4.28 12.43 4.06
CA ARG A 190 4.15 11.76 5.36
C ARG A 190 4.88 10.43 5.40
N MET A 191 4.74 9.62 4.35
CA MET A 191 5.34 8.29 4.26
C MET A 191 6.88 8.32 4.24
N LEU A 192 7.47 9.34 3.61
CA LEU A 192 8.91 9.50 3.42
C LEU A 192 9.59 10.32 4.54
N ASN A 193 8.86 10.66 5.60
CA ASN A 193 9.39 11.36 6.77
C ASN A 193 9.93 10.36 7.81
N GLU A 194 11.19 10.53 8.22
CA GLU A 194 11.86 9.61 9.16
C GLU A 194 11.33 9.70 10.61
N ASP A 195 10.79 10.86 10.99
CA ASP A 195 10.10 11.07 12.27
C ASP A 195 8.68 10.47 12.28
N GLU A 196 8.22 9.95 11.14
CA GLU A 196 6.91 9.35 10.97
C GLU A 196 7.05 7.90 10.49
N PHE A 197 6.84 7.65 9.20
CA PHE A 197 6.75 6.29 8.65
C PHE A 197 8.08 5.73 8.17
N LEU A 198 9.00 6.55 7.66
CA LEU A 198 10.22 6.06 7.03
C LEU A 198 11.23 5.61 8.09
N SER A 199 11.53 4.32 8.14
CA SER A 199 12.58 3.77 9.00
C SER A 199 13.81 3.40 8.20
N ALA A 200 14.90 3.06 8.90
CA ALA A 200 16.09 2.48 8.29
C ALA A 200 15.82 1.13 7.60
N GLY A 201 14.69 0.47 7.89
CA GLY A 201 14.30 -0.83 7.33
C GLY A 201 13.13 -0.79 6.35
N GLY A 202 12.59 0.38 6.02
CA GLY A 202 11.38 0.55 5.21
C GLY A 202 10.28 1.32 5.93
N ILE A 203 9.05 1.24 5.45
CA ILE A 203 7.87 1.92 6.00
C ILE A 203 7.31 1.17 7.21
N ARG A 204 7.19 1.89 8.33
CA ARG A 204 6.58 1.42 9.58
C ARG A 204 5.07 1.21 9.41
N ALA A 205 4.50 0.24 10.12
CA ALA A 205 3.06 0.01 10.09
C ALA A 205 2.25 1.10 10.83
N LEU A 206 2.85 1.76 11.83
CA LEU A 206 2.30 2.92 12.53
C LEU A 206 3.35 4.03 12.55
N SER A 207 2.91 5.28 12.31
CA SER A 207 3.78 6.44 12.35
C SER A 207 4.45 6.58 13.72
N LYS A 208 5.76 6.84 13.71
CA LYS A 208 6.55 7.14 14.91
C LYS A 208 6.09 8.41 15.63
N TYR A 209 5.31 9.28 14.95
CA TYR A 209 4.58 10.39 15.56
C TYR A 209 3.82 9.99 16.84
N HIS A 210 3.24 8.79 16.86
CA HIS A 210 2.48 8.27 18.00
C HIS A 210 3.32 7.87 19.22
N ALA A 211 4.65 7.96 19.15
CA ALA A 211 5.52 7.82 20.32
C ALA A 211 5.40 9.03 21.25
N ALA A 212 5.30 10.24 20.69
CA ALA A 212 5.10 11.48 21.45
C ALA A 212 3.61 11.86 21.57
N ASN A 213 2.78 11.37 20.64
CA ASN A 213 1.37 11.73 20.52
C ASN A 213 0.48 10.48 20.45
N PRO A 214 0.35 9.71 21.54
CA PRO A 214 -0.55 8.56 21.57
C PRO A 214 -1.99 8.99 21.27
N TYR A 215 -2.73 8.15 20.57
CA TYR A 215 -4.12 8.44 20.22
C TYR A 215 -5.06 7.70 21.16
N SER A 216 -6.10 8.39 21.63
CA SER A 216 -7.15 7.77 22.45
C SER A 216 -8.54 8.25 22.07
N VAL A 217 -9.53 7.38 22.28
CA VAL A 217 -10.95 7.67 22.08
C VAL A 217 -11.77 7.05 23.20
N THR A 218 -12.83 7.74 23.63
CA THR A 218 -13.78 7.21 24.61
C THR A 218 -15.06 6.83 23.91
N ILE A 219 -15.43 5.55 24.01
CA ILE A 219 -16.66 4.98 23.42
C ILE A 219 -17.40 4.29 24.56
N ASP A 220 -18.67 4.65 24.78
CA ASP A 220 -19.52 4.12 25.85
C ASP A 220 -18.85 4.12 27.24
N GLY A 221 -18.13 5.21 27.55
CA GLY A 221 -17.41 5.39 28.81
C GLY A 221 -16.10 4.59 28.94
N THR A 222 -15.74 3.78 27.94
CA THR A 222 -14.47 3.03 27.90
C THR A 222 -13.44 3.81 27.09
N LYS A 223 -12.26 4.06 27.68
CA LYS A 223 -11.13 4.68 26.98
C LYS A 223 -10.33 3.61 26.24
N TYR A 224 -10.17 3.78 24.93
CA TYR A 224 -9.30 2.98 24.07
C TYR A 224 -8.07 3.80 23.67
N GLU A 225 -6.89 3.18 23.61
CA GLU A 225 -5.63 3.89 23.35
C GLU A 225 -4.68 3.07 22.47
N ILE A 226 -3.86 3.79 21.70
CA ILE A 226 -2.79 3.26 20.87
C ILE A 226 -1.57 4.17 20.96
N GLN A 227 -0.40 3.55 20.93
CA GLN A 227 0.91 4.20 20.91
C GLN A 227 1.83 3.48 19.92
N TYR A 228 2.96 4.11 19.61
CA TYR A 228 4.01 3.52 18.79
C TYR A 228 4.81 2.47 19.56
N ASP A 229 4.69 1.21 19.12
CA ASP A 229 5.43 0.06 19.61
C ASP A 229 6.33 -0.46 18.49
N PRO A 230 7.63 -0.12 18.45
CA PRO A 230 8.48 -0.47 17.32
C PRO A 230 8.84 -1.96 17.25
N GLY A 231 8.65 -2.73 18.33
CA GLY A 231 9.03 -4.14 18.44
C GLY A 231 7.84 -5.03 18.80
N ASP A 232 7.98 -5.80 19.88
CA ASP A 232 6.92 -6.64 20.42
C ASP A 232 5.73 -5.77 20.91
N SER A 233 4.49 -6.28 20.79
CA SER A 233 3.28 -5.54 21.17
C SER A 233 3.28 -5.23 22.67
N THR A 234 2.94 -3.98 23.06
CA THR A 234 2.69 -3.64 24.48
C THR A 234 1.24 -3.88 24.92
N SER A 235 0.40 -4.30 23.97
CA SER A 235 -1.03 -4.59 24.14
C SER A 235 -1.30 -6.09 24.08
N ASN A 236 -2.27 -6.53 24.88
CA ASN A 236 -2.78 -7.91 24.90
C ASN A 236 -3.81 -8.20 23.78
N LEU A 237 -4.13 -7.22 22.92
CA LEU A 237 -4.98 -7.44 21.75
C LEU A 237 -4.40 -8.57 20.89
N PHE A 238 -5.23 -9.57 20.57
CA PHE A 238 -4.84 -10.75 19.78
C PHE A 238 -3.67 -11.57 20.37
N GLY A 239 -3.49 -11.53 21.69
CA GLY A 239 -2.49 -12.35 22.38
C GLY A 239 -1.06 -11.83 22.31
N GLY A 240 -0.82 -10.64 21.74
CA GLY A 240 0.45 -9.90 21.84
C GLY A 240 1.62 -10.39 20.98
N ASN A 241 1.48 -11.51 20.27
CA ASN A 241 2.58 -12.12 19.51
C ASN A 241 2.89 -11.44 18.17
N SER A 242 1.90 -10.80 17.56
CA SER A 242 2.04 -10.08 16.29
C SER A 242 1.74 -8.61 16.50
N ASN A 243 2.50 -7.72 15.84
CA ASN A 243 2.41 -6.29 16.08
C ASN A 243 2.45 -5.45 14.81
N TRP A 244 1.38 -4.69 14.58
CA TRP A 244 1.25 -3.69 13.52
C TRP A 244 1.41 -2.25 14.03
N ARG A 245 1.69 -2.03 15.32
CA ARG A 245 1.76 -0.70 15.94
C ARG A 245 3.13 -0.02 15.82
N GLY A 246 3.91 -0.36 14.79
CA GLY A 246 5.21 0.25 14.56
C GLY A 246 6.21 -0.56 13.75
N PRO A 247 6.22 -1.90 13.81
CA PRO A 247 7.16 -2.70 13.03
C PRO A 247 7.04 -2.50 11.52
N VAL A 248 8.10 -2.86 10.81
CA VAL A 248 8.14 -2.94 9.35
C VAL A 248 7.71 -4.34 8.90
N TRP A 249 6.80 -4.37 7.94
CA TRP A 249 6.28 -5.59 7.33
C TRP A 249 6.60 -5.59 5.83
N ILE A 250 7.38 -6.59 5.40
CA ILE A 250 7.77 -6.74 3.98
C ILE A 250 6.58 -6.81 3.02
N PRO A 251 5.47 -7.54 3.25
CA PRO A 251 4.39 -7.63 2.25
C PRO A 251 3.77 -6.28 1.92
N ILE A 252 3.53 -5.44 2.92
CA ILE A 252 2.96 -4.11 2.70
C ILE A 252 4.00 -3.17 2.08
N ASN A 253 5.25 -3.23 2.52
CA ASN A 253 6.33 -2.46 1.89
C ASN A 253 6.52 -2.81 0.42
N TYR A 254 6.42 -4.09 0.08
CA TYR A 254 6.48 -4.56 -1.30
C TYR A 254 5.39 -3.92 -2.18
N LEU A 255 4.15 -3.88 -1.68
CA LEU A 255 3.05 -3.23 -2.39
C LEU A 255 3.25 -1.71 -2.50
N ILE A 256 3.71 -1.04 -1.43
CA ILE A 256 4.06 0.38 -1.47
C ILE A 256 5.12 0.64 -2.55
N ILE A 257 6.21 -0.12 -2.56
CA ILE A 257 7.30 0.03 -3.53
C ILE A 257 6.77 -0.10 -4.95
N ARG A 258 5.96 -1.13 -5.23
CA ARG A 258 5.37 -1.35 -6.56
C ARG A 258 4.45 -0.22 -6.98
N SER A 259 3.59 0.26 -6.08
CA SER A 259 2.68 1.35 -6.39
C SER A 259 3.41 2.67 -6.61
N VAL A 260 4.40 3.00 -5.77
CA VAL A 260 5.24 4.19 -5.94
C VAL A 260 6.01 4.13 -7.26
N LYS A 261 6.56 2.96 -7.62
CA LYS A 261 7.21 2.75 -8.92
C LYS A 261 6.23 2.97 -10.06
N LYS A 262 5.01 2.41 -10.00
CA LYS A 262 3.96 2.60 -11.02
C LYS A 262 3.59 4.08 -11.19
N TYR A 263 3.43 4.83 -10.10
CA TYR A 263 3.25 6.29 -10.22
C TYR A 263 4.47 6.97 -10.86
N GLY A 264 5.69 6.50 -10.57
CA GLY A 264 6.93 7.03 -11.15
C GLY A 264 7.09 6.75 -12.64
N GLU A 265 6.70 5.56 -13.09
CA GLU A 265 6.68 5.20 -14.51
C GLU A 265 5.82 6.19 -15.31
N PHE A 266 4.65 6.57 -14.77
CA PHE A 266 3.76 7.54 -15.41
C PHE A 266 4.24 8.99 -15.29
N TYR A 267 4.54 9.46 -14.07
CA TYR A 267 4.86 10.88 -13.87
C TYR A 267 6.27 11.25 -14.30
N GLY A 268 7.20 10.29 -14.38
CA GLY A 268 8.61 10.55 -14.67
C GLY A 268 9.17 11.69 -13.81
N ASP A 269 9.89 12.61 -14.46
CA ASP A 269 10.46 13.79 -13.80
C ASP A 269 9.45 14.92 -13.54
N ASN A 270 8.20 14.81 -14.00
CA ASN A 270 7.15 15.81 -13.78
C ASN A 270 6.60 15.78 -12.34
N LEU A 271 6.91 14.73 -11.56
CA LEU A 271 6.61 14.67 -10.14
C LEU A 271 7.85 14.27 -9.34
N LYS A 272 8.40 15.24 -8.61
CA LYS A 272 9.48 15.02 -7.65
C LYS A 272 9.01 15.31 -6.24
N VAL A 273 9.46 14.49 -5.30
CA VAL A 273 9.19 14.64 -3.87
C VAL A 273 10.50 14.57 -3.09
N GLU A 274 10.50 15.18 -1.90
CA GLU A 274 11.66 15.14 -1.04
C GLU A 274 11.79 13.75 -0.38
N CYS A 275 12.96 13.11 -0.52
CA CYS A 275 13.18 11.77 0.02
C CYS A 275 14.64 11.58 0.51
N PRO A 276 14.85 11.39 1.83
CA PRO A 276 13.86 11.55 2.91
C PRO A 276 13.34 12.99 3.04
N VAL A 277 12.16 13.18 3.61
CA VAL A 277 11.66 14.54 3.94
C VAL A 277 12.63 15.25 4.89
N GLY A 278 12.89 16.53 4.66
CA GLY A 278 13.87 17.34 5.37
C GLY A 278 15.33 17.22 4.88
N SER A 279 15.62 16.39 3.89
CA SER A 279 16.98 16.20 3.34
C SER A 279 17.39 17.23 2.27
N GLY A 280 16.44 17.94 1.67
CA GLY A 280 16.60 18.76 0.47
C GLY A 280 16.75 17.96 -0.84
N ASN A 281 16.76 16.63 -0.78
CA ASN A 281 16.96 15.78 -1.95
C ASN A 281 15.63 15.49 -2.65
N MET A 282 15.45 16.04 -3.85
CA MET A 282 14.23 15.88 -4.65
C MET A 282 14.41 14.73 -5.64
N LEU A 283 13.65 13.66 -5.44
CA LEU A 283 13.68 12.46 -6.26
C LEU A 283 12.37 12.27 -7.02
N ASN A 284 12.44 11.74 -8.24
CA ASN A 284 11.25 11.22 -8.90
C ASN A 284 10.79 9.91 -8.24
N LEU A 285 9.56 9.46 -8.52
CA LEU A 285 9.01 8.33 -7.77
C LEU A 285 9.64 6.98 -8.12
N VAL A 286 10.28 6.83 -9.29
CA VAL A 286 11.09 5.65 -9.59
C VAL A 286 12.32 5.60 -8.68
N GLU A 287 13.02 6.72 -8.52
CA GLU A 287 14.15 6.84 -7.58
C GLU A 287 13.72 6.63 -6.13
N VAL A 288 12.57 7.17 -5.71
CA VAL A 288 11.99 6.91 -4.38
C VAL A 288 11.76 5.40 -4.18
N SER A 289 11.21 4.70 -5.18
CA SER A 289 11.00 3.25 -5.09
C SER A 289 12.32 2.48 -4.88
N LYS A 290 13.43 2.93 -5.50
CA LYS A 290 14.76 2.36 -5.30
C LYS A 290 15.26 2.57 -3.87
N VAL A 291 15.11 3.78 -3.32
CA VAL A 291 15.46 4.07 -1.91
C VAL A 291 14.69 3.17 -0.93
N LEU A 292 13.39 2.95 -1.18
CA LEU A 292 12.56 2.07 -0.35
C LEU A 292 12.99 0.61 -0.47
N THR A 293 13.28 0.14 -1.69
CA THR A 293 13.81 -1.21 -1.96
C THR A 293 15.12 -1.45 -1.23
N GLU A 294 16.09 -0.53 -1.36
CA GLU A 294 17.39 -0.62 -0.68
C GLU A 294 17.24 -0.71 0.84
N ARG A 295 16.32 0.06 1.44
CA ARG A 295 16.04 -0.02 2.88
C ARG A 295 15.51 -1.39 3.29
N ILE A 296 14.60 -1.99 2.52
CA ILE A 296 14.09 -3.35 2.78
C ILE A 296 15.19 -4.39 2.59
N VAL A 297 15.94 -4.35 1.49
CA VAL A 297 17.05 -5.28 1.23
C VAL A 297 18.12 -5.18 2.32
N SER A 298 18.38 -3.98 2.84
CA SER A 298 19.35 -3.75 3.92
C SER A 298 18.98 -4.42 5.24
N LEU A 299 17.72 -4.80 5.46
CA LEU A 299 17.32 -5.61 6.62
C LEU A 299 18.06 -6.95 6.62
N LEU A 300 18.20 -7.52 5.42
CA LEU A 300 18.83 -8.80 5.18
C LEU A 300 20.29 -8.65 4.79
N ALA A 301 20.74 -7.61 4.10
CA ALA A 301 22.12 -7.50 3.61
C ALA A 301 23.19 -7.47 4.73
N ILE A 302 24.38 -7.98 4.41
CA ILE A 302 25.57 -7.80 5.26
C ILE A 302 26.11 -6.38 5.02
N ASN A 303 26.36 -5.63 6.08
CA ASN A 303 26.99 -4.31 6.02
C ASN A 303 28.53 -4.40 6.10
N ASP A 304 29.21 -3.25 6.04
CA ASP A 304 30.68 -3.17 6.10
C ASP A 304 31.31 -3.76 7.37
N LYS A 305 30.52 -3.95 8.44
CA LYS A 305 30.95 -4.57 9.71
C LYS A 305 30.71 -6.09 9.75
N GLY A 306 30.26 -6.69 8.65
CA GLY A 306 29.88 -8.10 8.61
C GLY A 306 28.59 -8.40 9.37
N GLU A 307 27.67 -7.42 9.50
CA GLU A 307 26.44 -7.54 10.30
C GLU A 307 25.19 -7.40 9.45
N ARG A 308 24.11 -8.07 9.86
CA ARG A 308 22.77 -7.88 9.29
C ARG A 308 21.89 -7.19 10.34
N LYS A 309 21.01 -6.27 9.90
CA LYS A 309 20.05 -5.62 10.82
C LYS A 309 19.14 -6.64 11.48
N LEU A 310 18.66 -7.63 10.72
CA LEU A 310 17.76 -8.67 11.24
C LEU A 310 18.34 -9.45 12.43
N ASN A 311 19.66 -9.60 12.50
CA ASN A 311 20.33 -10.34 13.58
C ASN A 311 20.38 -9.53 14.89
N GLY A 312 20.29 -8.19 14.85
CA GLY A 312 20.38 -7.31 16.01
C GLY A 312 21.53 -7.67 16.95
N ASP A 313 21.24 -7.83 18.23
CA ASP A 313 22.22 -8.17 19.27
C ASP A 313 22.84 -9.57 19.11
N GLN A 314 22.30 -10.42 18.23
CA GLN A 314 22.80 -11.77 17.96
C GLN A 314 23.84 -11.83 16.83
N ASN A 315 24.25 -10.70 16.26
CA ASN A 315 25.26 -10.66 15.19
C ASN A 315 26.56 -11.43 15.55
N TRP A 316 26.95 -11.48 16.83
CA TRP A 316 28.11 -12.26 17.28
C TRP A 316 28.00 -13.76 16.93
N PHE A 317 26.79 -14.34 16.94
CA PHE A 317 26.55 -15.75 16.64
C PHE A 317 26.70 -16.04 15.15
N TYR A 318 26.18 -15.13 14.32
CA TYR A 318 26.22 -15.26 12.86
C TYR A 318 27.59 -14.93 12.27
N LYS A 319 28.48 -14.28 13.04
CA LYS A 319 29.89 -14.07 12.67
C LYS A 319 30.80 -15.28 12.94
N LYS A 320 30.26 -16.38 13.50
CA LYS A 320 31.05 -17.58 13.77
C LYS A 320 31.25 -18.42 12.51
N PRO A 321 32.42 -19.08 12.35
CA PRO A 321 32.68 -20.06 11.29
C PRO A 321 31.51 -21.06 11.11
N GLY A 322 30.91 -21.06 9.92
CA GLY A 322 29.80 -21.94 9.53
C GLY A 322 28.41 -21.32 9.70
N ASN A 323 28.30 -20.17 10.36
CA ASN A 323 27.02 -19.49 10.61
C ASN A 323 26.78 -18.26 9.71
N GLU A 324 27.78 -17.83 8.94
CA GLU A 324 27.79 -16.54 8.22
C GLU A 324 26.67 -16.42 7.18
N ASN A 325 26.27 -17.56 6.62
CA ASN A 325 25.25 -17.67 5.59
C ASN A 325 23.88 -18.08 6.13
N LEU A 326 23.73 -18.25 7.45
CA LEU A 326 22.43 -18.51 8.06
C LEU A 326 21.60 -17.23 8.05
N VAL A 327 20.61 -17.16 7.17
CA VAL A 327 19.68 -16.03 7.07
C VAL A 327 18.28 -16.52 7.41
N LEU A 328 17.71 -15.95 8.46
CA LEU A 328 16.35 -16.26 8.92
C LEU A 328 15.34 -15.28 8.33
N PHE A 329 14.12 -15.77 8.12
CA PHE A 329 13.04 -15.04 7.48
C PHE A 329 12.00 -14.74 8.56
N TYR A 330 12.00 -13.52 9.06
CA TYR A 330 11.16 -13.11 10.17
C TYR A 330 9.77 -12.66 9.73
N GLU A 331 8.80 -12.74 10.62
CA GLU A 331 7.42 -12.30 10.39
C GLU A 331 7.36 -10.79 10.13
N TYR A 332 8.07 -10.02 10.96
CA TYR A 332 8.20 -8.57 10.88
C TYR A 332 9.54 -8.11 11.45
N PHE A 333 9.86 -6.83 11.28
CA PHE A 333 11.13 -6.24 11.66
C PHE A 333 10.92 -5.02 12.55
N HIS A 334 11.75 -4.84 13.56
CA HIS A 334 11.63 -3.73 14.48
C HIS A 334 11.68 -2.38 13.75
N GLY A 335 10.71 -1.49 13.98
CA GLY A 335 10.52 -0.24 13.25
C GLY A 335 11.60 0.83 13.42
N ASP A 336 12.64 0.55 14.19
CA ASP A 336 13.76 1.48 14.45
C ASP A 336 15.11 0.81 14.16
N THR A 337 15.32 -0.41 14.65
CA THR A 337 16.60 -1.12 14.50
C THR A 337 16.64 -2.07 13.31
N GLY A 338 15.50 -2.52 12.82
CA GLY A 338 15.40 -3.56 11.79
C GLY A 338 15.70 -4.98 12.29
N ARG A 339 15.77 -5.23 13.61
CA ARG A 339 15.92 -6.61 14.13
C ARG A 339 14.71 -7.46 13.75
N GLY A 340 14.94 -8.72 13.40
CA GLY A 340 13.88 -9.68 13.10
C GLY A 340 13.06 -10.05 14.33
N LEU A 341 11.75 -10.16 14.16
CA LEU A 341 10.76 -10.40 15.21
C LEU A 341 9.68 -11.39 14.75
N GLY A 342 8.94 -11.94 15.71
CA GLY A 342 7.91 -12.94 15.46
C GLY A 342 8.50 -14.29 14.97
N ALA A 343 7.72 -15.02 14.18
CA ALA A 343 8.16 -16.30 13.61
C ALA A 343 9.40 -16.14 12.72
N SER A 344 10.42 -16.99 12.89
CA SER A 344 11.74 -16.86 12.24
C SER A 344 11.97 -17.70 10.98
N HIS A 345 10.97 -18.51 10.60
CA HIS A 345 10.95 -19.31 9.38
C HIS A 345 9.76 -18.93 8.49
N GLN A 346 9.43 -17.63 8.48
CA GLN A 346 8.38 -17.04 7.66
C GLN A 346 8.83 -16.90 6.21
N THR A 347 9.17 -18.01 5.55
CA THR A 347 9.38 -18.07 4.10
C THR A 347 8.08 -17.91 3.30
N GLY A 348 7.01 -17.43 3.95
CA GLY A 348 5.83 -16.85 3.31
C GLY A 348 6.16 -15.46 2.74
N TRP A 349 5.55 -14.39 3.27
CA TRP A 349 5.69 -13.06 2.68
C TRP A 349 7.09 -12.45 2.75
N THR A 350 7.98 -12.87 3.66
CA THR A 350 9.34 -12.33 3.72
C THR A 350 10.18 -12.76 2.52
N SER A 351 9.77 -13.83 1.81
CA SER A 351 10.38 -14.23 0.54
C SER A 351 10.21 -13.22 -0.60
N LEU A 352 9.30 -12.26 -0.49
CA LEU A 352 9.16 -11.17 -1.46
C LEU A 352 10.43 -10.32 -1.61
N VAL A 353 11.35 -10.37 -0.63
CA VAL A 353 12.67 -9.75 -0.76
C VAL A 353 13.48 -10.31 -1.94
N ALA A 354 13.25 -11.56 -2.35
CA ALA A 354 13.94 -12.15 -3.49
C ALA A 354 13.59 -11.43 -4.80
N ASP A 355 12.31 -11.06 -4.98
CA ASP A 355 11.85 -10.26 -6.13
C ASP A 355 12.44 -8.85 -6.09
N LEU A 356 12.48 -8.23 -4.91
CA LEU A 356 13.11 -6.91 -4.72
C LEU A 356 14.62 -6.92 -5.04
N ILE A 357 15.31 -8.00 -4.71
CA ILE A 357 16.74 -8.19 -5.05
C ILE A 357 16.88 -8.44 -6.56
N GLY A 358 16.04 -9.31 -7.15
CA GLY A 358 16.08 -9.60 -8.58
C GLY A 358 15.79 -8.39 -9.46
N GLY A 359 14.98 -7.45 -8.97
CA GLY A 359 14.74 -6.14 -9.60
C GLY A 359 15.88 -5.13 -9.42
N CYS A 360 16.93 -5.44 -8.65
CA CYS A 360 18.17 -4.67 -8.65
C CYS A 360 19.00 -5.15 -9.85
N GLU A 361 19.04 -4.35 -10.92
CA GLU A 361 19.83 -4.64 -12.12
C GLU A 361 21.27 -4.99 -11.75
N VAL A 362 21.63 -6.26 -11.96
CA VAL A 362 23.04 -6.69 -11.95
C VAL A 362 23.54 -6.48 -13.38
N LYS A 363 24.58 -5.67 -13.55
CA LYS A 363 25.23 -5.53 -14.86
C LYS A 363 25.64 -6.91 -15.36
N LYS A 364 25.42 -7.19 -16.64
CA LYS A 364 25.75 -8.48 -17.30
C LYS A 364 27.18 -8.93 -16.99
N ASP A 365 28.10 -7.98 -16.85
CA ASP A 365 29.53 -8.17 -16.59
C ASP A 365 29.84 -8.59 -15.13
N GLU A 366 28.89 -8.40 -14.20
CA GLU A 366 28.99 -8.77 -12.79
C GLU A 366 28.26 -10.10 -12.49
N TRP A 367 27.58 -10.68 -13.49
CA TRP A 367 26.87 -11.95 -13.38
C TRP A 367 27.82 -13.16 -13.39
N LYS A 368 27.57 -14.13 -12.52
CA LYS A 368 28.24 -15.44 -12.50
C LYS A 368 27.20 -16.54 -12.57
N GLU A 369 27.43 -17.52 -13.44
CA GLU A 369 26.53 -18.65 -13.68
C GLU A 369 26.14 -19.37 -12.36
N GLY A 370 24.83 -19.46 -12.07
CA GLY A 370 24.29 -20.13 -10.88
C GLY A 370 23.37 -19.30 -9.95
N THR A 371 23.07 -18.04 -10.27
CA THR A 371 22.19 -17.18 -9.46
C THR A 371 20.90 -16.78 -10.19
N GLY A 372 19.80 -17.50 -9.94
CA GLY A 372 18.42 -17.01 -10.14
C GLY A 372 17.94 -16.77 -11.57
N HIS A 373 16.64 -16.99 -11.82
CA HIS A 373 16.05 -17.07 -13.15
C HIS A 373 16.02 -15.74 -13.94
N GLU A 374 16.15 -15.91 -15.25
CA GLU A 374 16.05 -14.93 -16.33
C GLU A 374 14.71 -14.15 -16.33
N ILE A 375 14.79 -12.85 -16.58
CA ILE A 375 13.90 -12.17 -17.53
C ILE A 375 14.83 -11.50 -18.54
N PHE A 376 15.17 -12.23 -19.60
CA PHE A 376 15.72 -11.58 -20.79
C PHE A 376 14.56 -10.90 -21.50
N ILE A 377 14.65 -9.59 -21.67
CA ILE A 377 13.94 -8.91 -22.75
C ILE A 377 14.89 -9.01 -23.93
N ASP A 378 14.42 -9.58 -25.04
CA ASP A 378 15.16 -9.61 -26.29
C ASP A 378 15.49 -8.16 -26.69
N GLU A 379 16.76 -7.79 -26.61
CA GLU A 379 17.30 -6.70 -27.41
C GLU A 379 17.54 -7.28 -28.81
N ASP A 380 16.98 -6.62 -29.82
CA ASP A 380 17.25 -6.78 -31.25
C ASP A 380 16.37 -7.77 -32.06
N GLU A 381 15.16 -7.33 -32.42
CA GLU A 381 14.66 -7.49 -33.80
C GLU A 381 14.39 -6.10 -34.40
N GLU A 382 15.46 -5.33 -34.62
CA GLU A 382 15.54 -4.39 -35.74
C GLU A 382 16.21 -5.12 -36.92
N GLU A 383 15.40 -5.62 -37.85
CA GLU A 383 15.65 -5.55 -39.30
C GLU A 383 14.34 -5.41 -40.08
#